data_AF-A0A1R1ECT2-F1
#
_entry.id   AF-A0A1R1ECT2-F1
#
_cell.length_a   1.000
_cell.length_b   1.000
_cell.length_c   1.000
_cell.angle_alpha   90.00
_cell.angle_beta   90.00
_cell.angle_gamma   90.00
#
_symmetry.space_group_name_H-M   'P 1'
#
loop_
_entity.id
_entity.type
_entity.pdbx_description
1 polymer ?
#
loop_
_entity_poly.entity_id
_entity_poly.type
_entity_poly.pdbx_seq_one_letter_code
_entity_poly.pdbx_strand_id
1 'polypeptide(L)'
;MKRRARWRSRGASRPRSRRRVWLIGALVFLILMLQGFAYVENHLKPPIMYLAKIRMKQIATDAINEAVAAQVAEGENADDLIDWKMDTSGKVSGFMLNYAEHMKITSSTFKVVQSTLEDKHKLAESIPLGQALGSPIIASFGPNIPIRVEPQGAVKVDLKTREKDAGINMVLVEIYIHVTVEVGVVVPFDMEPEIVDTEIPVSYLMVVGNVPMYYYDSKGTPVGENGAAAPSIALPGAGVQSQQGGSPAAVTPPSIHPGGENLGTTDSTSGVTGEAGKH
;
A
#
# COMPACT_ATOMS: atom_id res chain seq x y z
N MET A 1 43.89 -19.62 97.33
CA MET A 1 43.99 -18.24 96.79
C MET A 1 43.84 -18.25 95.26
N LYS A 2 43.68 -17.08 94.63
CA LYS A 2 43.00 -16.89 93.34
C LYS A 2 43.86 -17.21 92.09
N ARG A 3 43.20 -17.72 91.05
CA ARG A 3 43.74 -17.90 89.68
C ARG A 3 44.21 -16.57 89.09
N ARG A 4 45.23 -16.59 88.22
CA ARG A 4 45.43 -15.58 87.17
C ARG A 4 45.65 -16.28 85.83
N ALA A 5 44.58 -16.34 85.02
CA ALA A 5 44.67 -16.84 83.66
C ALA A 5 45.50 -15.86 82.82
N ARG A 6 46.57 -16.36 82.19
CA ARG A 6 47.38 -15.58 81.24
C ARG A 6 46.63 -15.51 79.91
N TRP A 7 46.01 -14.37 79.61
CA TRP A 7 45.49 -14.11 78.26
C TRP A 7 46.64 -14.16 77.26
N ARG A 8 46.63 -15.16 76.38
CA ARG A 8 47.44 -15.15 75.17
C ARG A 8 46.82 -14.12 74.22
N SER A 9 47.49 -13.00 74.02
CA SER A 9 47.14 -12.05 72.97
C SER A 9 47.16 -12.77 71.63
N ARG A 10 46.00 -12.79 70.95
CA ARG A 10 45.92 -13.25 69.56
C ARG A 10 46.87 -12.39 68.73
N GLY A 11 47.75 -13.02 67.97
CA GLY A 11 48.82 -12.33 67.26
C GLY A 11 48.27 -11.21 66.38
N ALA A 12 48.73 -9.98 66.62
CA ALA A 12 48.36 -8.83 65.79
C ALA A 12 48.72 -9.14 64.33
N SER A 13 47.75 -9.00 63.43
CA SER A 13 47.97 -9.18 62.00
C SER A 13 49.07 -8.23 61.55
N ARG A 14 50.17 -8.78 61.03
CA ARG A 14 51.29 -7.98 60.49
C ARG A 14 50.71 -6.94 59.52
N PRO A 15 51.04 -5.64 59.66
CA PRO A 15 50.47 -4.63 58.79
C PRO A 15 50.81 -4.97 57.35
N ARG A 16 49.78 -5.18 56.51
CA ARG A 16 49.96 -5.42 55.07
C ARG A 16 50.83 -4.29 54.54
N SER A 17 51.93 -4.62 53.85
CA SER A 17 52.87 -3.61 53.38
C SER A 17 52.11 -2.58 52.53
N ARG A 18 52.34 -1.28 52.77
CA ARG A 18 51.58 -0.19 52.13
C ARG A 18 51.53 -0.35 50.60
N ARG A 19 52.61 -0.86 50.00
CA ARG A 19 52.70 -1.25 48.57
C ARG A 19 51.64 -2.27 48.15
N ARG A 20 51.40 -3.36 48.91
CA ARG A 20 50.35 -4.35 48.59
C ARG A 20 48.95 -3.77 48.71
N VAL A 21 48.70 -2.91 49.70
CA VAL A 21 47.38 -2.26 49.85
C VAL A 21 47.12 -1.31 48.67
N TRP A 22 48.13 -0.53 48.26
CA TRP A 22 48.04 0.35 47.10
C TRP A 22 47.85 -0.41 45.78
N LEU A 23 48.59 -1.51 45.56
CA LEU A 23 48.42 -2.37 44.39
C LEU A 23 47.03 -3.03 44.33
N ILE A 24 46.49 -3.50 45.46
CA ILE A 24 45.12 -4.03 45.53
C ILE A 24 44.10 -2.92 45.24
N GLY A 25 44.29 -1.72 45.79
CA GLY A 25 43.44 -0.56 45.51
C GLY A 25 43.44 -0.18 44.03
N ALA A 26 44.61 -0.14 43.40
CA ALA A 26 44.76 0.12 41.96
C ALA A 26 44.10 -0.97 41.10
N LEU A 27 44.23 -2.25 41.47
CA LEU A 27 43.57 -3.36 40.79
C LEU A 27 42.04 -3.26 40.89
N VAL A 28 41.51 -2.99 42.08
CA VAL A 28 40.05 -2.81 42.30
C VAL A 28 39.55 -1.59 41.54
N PHE A 29 40.29 -0.48 41.53
CA PHE A 29 39.96 0.71 40.74
C PHE A 29 39.94 0.41 39.23
N LEU A 30 40.92 -0.33 38.72
CA LEU A 30 40.96 -0.76 37.31
C LEU A 30 39.74 -1.63 36.95
N ILE A 31 39.39 -2.60 37.80
CA ILE A 31 38.21 -3.45 37.60
C ILE A 31 36.92 -2.61 37.61
N LEU A 32 36.78 -1.68 38.56
CA LEU A 32 35.63 -0.77 38.63
C LEU A 32 35.56 0.16 37.41
N MET A 33 36.69 0.65 36.89
CA MET A 33 36.71 1.48 35.69
C MET A 33 36.27 0.69 34.45
N LEU A 34 36.80 -0.52 34.26
CA LEU A 34 36.41 -1.41 33.15
C LEU A 34 34.93 -1.79 33.23
N GLN A 35 34.43 -2.11 34.43
CA GLN A 35 33.03 -2.45 34.64
C GLN A 35 32.10 -1.23 34.46
N GLY A 36 32.55 -0.03 34.86
CA GLY A 36 31.83 1.23 34.60
C GLY A 36 31.74 1.55 33.11
N PHE A 37 32.84 1.40 32.36
CA PHE A 37 32.85 1.59 30.91
C PHE A 37 31.90 0.62 30.20
N ALA A 38 32.01 -0.68 30.50
CA ALA A 38 31.13 -1.71 29.93
C ALA A 38 29.65 -1.51 30.31
N TYR A 39 29.34 -1.01 31.52
CA TYR A 39 27.98 -0.69 31.91
C TYR A 39 27.39 0.45 31.07
N VAL A 40 28.16 1.53 30.86
CA VAL A 40 27.75 2.69 30.07
C VAL A 40 27.54 2.31 28.60
N GLU A 41 28.48 1.60 28.00
CA GLU A 41 28.38 1.14 26.60
C GLU A 41 27.09 0.32 26.36
N ASN A 42 26.84 -0.69 27.22
CA ASN A 42 25.67 -1.55 27.10
C ASN A 42 24.33 -0.84 27.42
N HIS A 43 24.32 0.23 28.23
CA HIS A 43 23.10 1.01 28.50
C HIS A 43 22.83 2.12 27.48
N LEU A 44 23.87 2.71 26.88
CA LEU A 44 23.72 3.78 25.88
C LEU A 44 23.43 3.23 24.49
N LYS A 45 23.98 2.06 24.13
CA LYS A 45 23.84 1.48 22.79
C LYS A 45 22.38 1.27 22.36
N PRO A 46 21.49 0.60 23.13
CA PRO A 46 20.09 0.39 22.71
C PRO A 46 19.28 1.67 22.46
N PRO A 47 19.24 2.68 23.36
CA PRO A 47 18.47 3.91 23.10
C PRO A 47 19.03 4.76 21.95
N ILE A 48 20.36 4.79 21.77
CA ILE A 48 20.99 5.46 20.63
C ILE A 48 20.60 4.77 19.32
N MET A 49 20.72 3.44 19.24
CA MET A 49 20.38 2.68 18.04
C MET A 49 18.90 2.81 17.68
N TYR A 50 18.00 2.73 18.66
CA TYR A 50 16.56 2.91 18.44
C TYR A 50 16.23 4.27 17.80
N LEU A 51 16.77 5.36 18.37
CA LEU A 51 16.52 6.70 17.82
C LEU A 51 17.24 6.92 16.47
N ALA A 52 18.41 6.32 16.28
CA ALA A 52 19.14 6.35 15.02
C ALA A 52 18.36 5.62 13.91
N LYS A 53 17.74 4.46 14.17
CA LYS A 53 16.84 3.77 13.22
C LYS A 53 15.65 4.63 12.82
N ILE A 54 15.01 5.31 13.78
CA ILE A 54 13.88 6.22 13.48
C ILE A 54 14.34 7.38 12.58
N ARG A 55 15.44 8.06 12.94
CA ARG A 55 15.98 9.15 12.11
C ARG A 55 16.41 8.67 10.74
N MET A 56 17.05 7.50 10.67
CA MET A 56 17.45 6.92 9.40
C MET A 56 16.23 6.64 8.51
N LYS A 57 15.20 5.99 9.06
CA LYS A 57 13.98 5.69 8.32
C LYS A 57 13.27 6.95 7.81
N GLN A 58 13.31 8.06 8.57
CA GLN A 58 12.82 9.37 8.12
C GLN A 58 13.65 9.88 6.93
N ILE A 59 14.96 10.05 7.08
CA ILE A 59 15.86 10.59 6.05
C ILE A 59 15.80 9.75 4.76
N ALA A 60 15.77 8.42 4.87
CA ALA A 60 15.68 7.52 3.72
C ALA A 60 14.33 7.61 3.02
N THR A 61 13.22 7.55 3.76
CA THR A 61 11.86 7.72 3.19
C THR A 61 11.72 9.08 2.52
N ASP A 62 12.20 10.16 3.15
CA ASP A 62 12.15 11.52 2.60
C ASP A 62 13.00 11.63 1.32
N ALA A 63 14.20 11.04 1.30
CA ALA A 63 15.05 10.99 0.12
C ALA A 63 14.44 10.20 -1.05
N ILE A 64 13.78 9.06 -0.76
CA ILE A 64 13.06 8.27 -1.77
C ILE A 64 11.86 9.06 -2.29
N ASN A 65 11.06 9.66 -1.41
CA ASN A 65 9.90 10.47 -1.80
C ASN A 65 10.29 11.67 -2.66
N GLU A 66 11.36 12.39 -2.29
CA GLU A 66 11.91 13.52 -3.06
C GLU A 66 12.40 13.07 -4.45
N ALA A 67 13.15 11.96 -4.51
CA ALA A 67 13.64 11.38 -5.76
C ALA A 67 12.51 10.97 -6.72
N VAL A 68 11.49 10.27 -6.20
CA VAL A 68 10.36 9.83 -7.04
C VAL A 68 9.45 10.98 -7.42
N ALA A 69 9.18 11.93 -6.52
CA ALA A 69 8.37 13.11 -6.83
C ALA A 69 8.99 13.97 -7.94
N ALA A 70 10.32 14.16 -7.92
CA ALA A 70 11.04 14.84 -9.01
C ALA A 70 10.90 14.08 -10.34
N GLN A 71 11.13 12.76 -10.32
CA GLN A 71 11.04 11.92 -11.53
C GLN A 71 9.61 11.85 -12.12
N VAL A 72 8.57 11.90 -11.28
CA VAL A 72 7.16 11.93 -11.72
C VAL A 72 6.78 13.32 -12.23
N ALA A 73 7.30 14.40 -11.65
CA ALA A 73 7.06 15.77 -12.14
C ALA A 73 7.73 16.05 -13.51
N GLU A 74 8.84 15.37 -13.81
CA GLU A 74 9.52 15.42 -15.12
C GLU A 74 8.98 14.41 -16.14
N GLY A 75 8.17 13.44 -15.70
CA GLY A 75 7.64 12.36 -16.54
C GLY A 75 6.28 12.72 -17.17
N GLU A 76 6.26 12.88 -18.49
CA GLU A 76 4.99 13.01 -19.23
C GLU A 76 4.13 11.74 -19.09
N ASN A 77 2.82 11.95 -18.89
CA ASN A 77 1.72 11.00 -19.01
C ASN A 77 1.78 9.73 -18.13
N ALA A 78 1.32 9.87 -16.88
CA ALA A 78 0.82 8.72 -16.10
C ALA A 78 -0.34 7.96 -16.77
N ASP A 79 -0.96 8.56 -17.80
CA ASP A 79 -2.00 7.97 -18.65
C ASP A 79 -1.46 6.87 -19.59
N ASP A 80 -0.19 6.96 -20.03
CA ASP A 80 0.43 6.03 -21.00
C ASP A 80 0.75 4.64 -20.39
N LEU A 81 0.48 4.46 -19.09
CA LEU A 81 0.58 3.18 -18.38
C LEU A 81 -0.55 2.19 -18.75
N ILE A 82 -1.63 2.68 -19.36
CA ILE A 82 -2.86 1.91 -19.57
C ILE A 82 -3.32 2.01 -21.04
N ASP A 83 -3.22 0.90 -21.77
CA ASP A 83 -3.71 0.74 -23.14
C ASP A 83 -5.19 0.29 -23.12
N TRP A 84 -6.08 1.20 -23.50
CA TRP A 84 -7.53 1.00 -23.50
C TRP A 84 -7.99 0.15 -24.68
N LYS A 85 -8.68 -0.97 -24.40
CA LYS A 85 -9.33 -1.79 -25.43
C LYS A 85 -10.79 -1.42 -25.56
N MET A 86 -11.14 -0.84 -26.71
CA MET A 86 -12.52 -0.53 -27.08
C MET A 86 -13.14 -1.66 -27.91
N ASP A 87 -14.43 -1.88 -27.77
CA ASP A 87 -15.23 -2.74 -28.64
C ASP A 87 -15.53 -2.07 -29.99
N THR A 88 -16.17 -2.79 -30.91
CA THR A 88 -16.60 -2.27 -32.22
C THR A 88 -17.66 -1.17 -32.15
N SER A 89 -18.18 -0.86 -30.95
CA SER A 89 -19.13 0.21 -30.67
C SER A 89 -18.47 1.42 -29.99
N GLY A 90 -17.15 1.43 -29.83
CA GLY A 90 -16.39 2.48 -29.13
C GLY A 90 -16.54 2.48 -27.61
N LYS A 91 -17.12 1.43 -27.00
CA LYS A 91 -17.16 1.29 -25.53
C LYS A 91 -15.91 0.60 -25.02
N VAL A 92 -15.44 0.99 -23.84
CA VAL A 92 -14.33 0.30 -23.16
C VAL A 92 -14.74 -1.13 -22.82
N SER A 93 -14.04 -2.10 -23.40
CA SER A 93 -14.19 -3.54 -23.16
C SER A 93 -13.18 -4.05 -22.13
N GLY A 94 -12.06 -3.34 -21.96
CA GLY A 94 -11.05 -3.62 -20.95
C GLY A 94 -9.83 -2.70 -21.09
N PHE A 95 -8.79 -3.01 -20.33
CA PHE A 95 -7.51 -2.31 -20.38
C PHE A 95 -6.34 -3.31 -20.32
N MET A 96 -5.19 -2.90 -20.82
CA MET A 96 -3.93 -3.64 -20.74
C MET A 96 -2.85 -2.73 -20.14
N LEU A 97 -1.98 -3.29 -19.30
CA LEU A 97 -0.83 -2.56 -18.77
C LEU A 97 0.25 -2.42 -19.85
N ASN A 98 0.75 -1.20 -20.03
CA ASN A 98 1.88 -0.92 -20.92
C ASN A 98 3.19 -1.31 -20.23
N TYR A 99 3.62 -2.56 -20.45
CA TYR A 99 4.86 -3.09 -19.86
C TYR A 99 6.13 -2.33 -20.26
N ALA A 100 6.15 -1.65 -21.42
CA ALA A 100 7.32 -0.87 -21.84
C ALA A 100 7.49 0.38 -20.97
N GLU A 101 6.41 1.12 -20.74
CA GLU A 101 6.41 2.29 -19.83
C GLU A 101 6.59 1.87 -18.37
N HIS A 102 6.00 0.75 -17.94
CA HIS A 102 6.24 0.16 -16.61
C HIS A 102 7.73 -0.10 -16.34
N MET A 103 8.43 -0.74 -17.28
CA MET A 103 9.87 -1.02 -17.17
C MET A 103 10.73 0.25 -17.25
N LYS A 104 10.32 1.24 -18.05
CA LYS A 104 10.99 2.54 -18.18
C LYS A 104 10.90 3.34 -16.87
N ILE A 105 9.71 3.45 -16.26
CA ILE A 105 9.54 4.07 -14.93
C ILE A 105 10.34 3.31 -13.88
N THR A 106 10.19 1.98 -13.82
CA THR A 106 10.92 1.16 -12.83
C THR A 106 12.44 1.36 -12.94
N SER A 107 12.98 1.43 -14.17
CA SER A 107 14.41 1.65 -14.41
C SER A 107 14.87 3.09 -14.15
N SER A 108 14.08 4.11 -14.46
CA SER A 108 14.43 5.51 -14.17
C SER A 108 14.38 5.77 -12.66
N THR A 109 13.28 5.39 -12.00
CA THR A 109 13.14 5.48 -10.55
C THR A 109 14.25 4.74 -9.81
N PHE A 110 14.62 3.51 -10.22
CA PHE A 110 15.77 2.81 -9.64
C PHE A 110 17.05 3.64 -9.69
N LYS A 111 17.36 4.25 -10.84
CA LYS A 111 18.57 5.08 -11.01
C LYS A 111 18.54 6.32 -10.12
N VAL A 112 17.43 7.05 -10.11
CA VAL A 112 17.31 8.30 -9.32
C VAL A 112 17.39 7.98 -7.83
N VAL A 113 16.64 6.99 -7.33
CA VAL A 113 16.68 6.58 -5.92
C VAL A 113 18.08 6.11 -5.53
N GLN A 114 18.74 5.28 -6.35
CA GLN A 114 20.11 4.84 -6.11
C GLN A 114 21.07 6.04 -5.99
N SER A 115 21.06 6.97 -6.95
CA SER A 115 21.94 8.16 -6.91
C SER A 115 21.65 9.07 -5.73
N THR A 116 20.37 9.29 -5.40
CA THR A 116 19.97 10.17 -4.29
C THR A 116 20.40 9.57 -2.95
N LEU A 117 20.31 8.24 -2.76
CA LEU A 117 20.80 7.58 -1.55
C LEU A 117 22.35 7.60 -1.45
N GLU A 118 23.06 7.43 -2.56
CA GLU A 118 24.53 7.57 -2.61
C GLU A 118 25.01 9.00 -2.29
N ASP A 119 24.23 10.02 -2.65
CA ASP A 119 24.51 11.41 -2.28
C ASP A 119 24.12 11.73 -0.84
N LYS A 120 22.94 11.28 -0.36
CA LYS A 120 22.51 11.49 1.03
C LYS A 120 23.41 10.74 2.04
N HIS A 121 24.04 9.62 1.66
CA HIS A 121 25.07 8.94 2.44
C HIS A 121 26.23 9.85 2.89
N LYS A 122 26.57 10.87 2.09
CA LYS A 122 27.66 11.82 2.38
C LYS A 122 27.29 12.83 3.47
N LEU A 123 26.01 12.95 3.82
CA LEU A 123 25.50 13.85 4.84
C LEU A 123 25.56 13.16 6.21
N ALA A 124 26.44 13.64 7.08
CA ALA A 124 26.48 13.21 8.48
C ALA A 124 25.42 13.98 9.28
N GLU A 125 24.35 13.31 9.69
CA GLU A 125 23.38 13.86 10.64
C GLU A 125 23.86 13.60 12.09
N SER A 126 23.26 14.27 13.07
CA SER A 126 23.65 14.10 14.47
C SER A 126 22.47 14.13 15.43
N ILE A 127 22.48 13.23 16.41
CA ILE A 127 21.45 13.08 17.43
C ILE A 127 22.01 13.52 18.80
N PRO A 128 21.39 14.46 19.52
CA PRO A 128 21.77 14.79 20.89
C PRO A 128 21.63 13.57 21.82
N LEU A 129 22.67 13.24 22.59
CA LEU A 129 22.66 12.08 23.51
C LEU A 129 21.47 12.12 24.48
N GLY A 130 21.10 13.30 24.99
CA GLY A 130 19.96 13.45 25.89
C GLY A 130 18.61 13.13 25.24
N GLN A 131 18.47 13.32 23.92
CA GLN A 131 17.28 12.92 23.17
C GLN A 131 17.22 11.39 23.04
N ALA A 132 18.34 10.73 22.75
CA ALA A 132 18.42 9.27 22.73
C ALA A 132 18.06 8.65 24.10
N LEU A 133 18.52 9.26 25.18
CA LEU A 133 18.21 8.85 26.56
C LEU A 133 16.73 9.03 26.97
N GLY A 134 15.86 9.59 26.11
CA GLY A 134 14.42 9.66 26.33
C GLY A 134 13.98 10.55 27.50
N SER A 135 14.86 11.40 28.03
CA SER A 135 14.59 12.26 29.18
C SER A 135 14.33 13.71 28.74
N PRO A 136 13.09 14.24 28.88
CA PRO A 136 12.75 15.59 28.40
C PRO A 136 13.62 16.71 28.99
N ILE A 137 14.13 16.52 30.22
CA ILE A 137 14.95 17.52 30.93
C ILE A 137 16.32 17.70 30.28
N ILE A 138 16.89 16.62 29.72
CA ILE A 138 18.22 16.64 29.09
C ILE A 138 18.15 16.51 27.57
N ALA A 139 16.96 16.45 26.96
CA ALA A 139 16.79 16.21 25.51
C ALA A 139 17.64 17.13 24.62
N SER A 140 17.79 18.41 25.01
CA SER A 140 18.58 19.43 24.32
C SER A 140 20.02 19.59 24.85
N PHE A 141 20.47 18.70 25.73
CA PHE A 141 21.77 18.77 26.41
C PHE A 141 22.63 17.52 26.17
N GLY A 142 23.95 17.71 26.26
CA GLY A 142 24.95 16.67 26.07
C GLY A 142 25.63 16.72 24.69
N PRO A 143 26.53 15.76 24.41
CA PRO A 143 27.22 15.67 23.13
C PRO A 143 26.27 15.19 22.01
N ASN A 144 26.50 15.68 20.80
CA ASN A 144 25.85 15.17 19.60
C ASN A 144 26.58 13.92 19.09
N ILE A 145 25.83 12.85 18.89
CA ILE A 145 26.31 11.58 18.33
C ILE A 145 26.13 11.66 16.81
N PRO A 146 27.20 11.56 16.00
CA PRO A 146 27.05 11.48 14.56
C PRO A 146 26.40 10.15 14.18
N ILE A 147 25.45 10.20 13.25
CA ILE A 147 24.85 9.04 12.60
C ILE A 147 25.15 9.11 11.10
N ARG A 148 25.24 7.95 10.45
CA ARG A 148 25.37 7.88 8.98
C ARG A 148 24.45 6.81 8.41
N VAL A 149 23.91 7.14 7.24
CA VAL A 149 23.30 6.22 6.28
C VAL A 149 24.42 5.43 5.63
N GLU A 150 24.25 4.15 5.35
CA GLU A 150 25.08 3.44 4.38
C GLU A 150 24.22 2.44 3.59
N PRO A 151 24.02 2.59 2.27
CA PRO A 151 23.23 1.63 1.50
C PRO A 151 23.87 0.23 1.55
N GLN A 152 23.12 -0.77 2.02
CA GLN A 152 23.57 -2.15 2.18
C GLN A 152 22.95 -3.06 1.11
N GLY A 153 23.21 -2.75 -0.16
CA GLY A 153 22.77 -3.55 -1.31
C GLY A 153 22.09 -2.74 -2.40
N ALA A 154 21.47 -3.45 -3.34
CA ALA A 154 20.75 -2.85 -4.46
C ALA A 154 19.33 -2.44 -4.04
N VAL A 155 18.94 -1.20 -4.40
CA VAL A 155 17.55 -0.73 -4.29
C VAL A 155 16.64 -1.64 -5.12
N LYS A 156 15.49 -2.02 -4.57
CA LYS A 156 14.41 -2.69 -5.31
C LYS A 156 13.31 -1.68 -5.58
N VAL A 157 12.86 -1.64 -6.82
CA VAL A 157 11.75 -0.79 -7.28
C VAL A 157 10.82 -1.69 -8.07
N ASP A 158 9.55 -1.69 -7.71
CA ASP A 158 8.47 -2.40 -8.41
C ASP A 158 7.30 -1.45 -8.62
N LEU A 159 6.81 -1.28 -9.86
CA LEU A 159 5.53 -0.60 -10.10
C LEU A 159 4.38 -1.60 -9.90
N LYS A 160 3.54 -1.35 -8.90
CA LYS A 160 2.45 -2.23 -8.44
C LYS A 160 1.08 -1.60 -8.69
N THR A 161 0.05 -2.42 -8.59
CA THR A 161 -1.34 -2.02 -8.78
C THR A 161 -2.19 -2.63 -7.67
N ARG A 162 -3.13 -1.83 -7.13
CA ARG A 162 -4.12 -2.29 -6.14
C ARG A 162 -5.52 -1.82 -6.55
N GLU A 163 -6.49 -2.71 -6.36
CA GLU A 163 -7.89 -2.48 -6.72
C GLU A 163 -8.71 -2.18 -5.46
N LYS A 164 -9.66 -1.25 -5.56
CA LYS A 164 -10.57 -0.87 -4.49
C LYS A 164 -11.98 -0.67 -5.05
N ASP A 165 -12.94 -1.41 -4.50
CA ASP A 165 -14.36 -1.20 -4.79
C ASP A 165 -14.76 0.26 -4.44
N ALA A 166 -15.36 0.95 -5.40
CA ALA A 166 -15.81 2.33 -5.29
C ALA A 166 -17.34 2.48 -5.34
N GLY A 167 -18.10 1.39 -5.51
CA GLY A 167 -19.57 1.41 -5.57
C GLY A 167 -20.16 0.51 -6.65
N ILE A 168 -21.42 0.79 -7.03
CA ILE A 168 -22.17 -0.04 -7.99
C ILE A 168 -21.43 -0.10 -9.34
N ASN A 169 -20.90 -1.28 -9.65
CA ASN A 169 -20.15 -1.60 -10.87
C ASN A 169 -18.94 -0.68 -11.15
N MET A 170 -18.23 -0.20 -10.12
CA MET A 170 -17.04 0.63 -10.30
C MET A 170 -15.86 0.23 -9.41
N VAL A 171 -14.66 0.20 -10.00
CA VAL A 171 -13.40 -0.10 -9.29
C VAL A 171 -12.41 1.04 -9.48
N LEU A 172 -11.81 1.47 -8.38
CA LEU A 172 -10.67 2.37 -8.37
C LEU A 172 -9.39 1.53 -8.42
N VAL A 173 -8.62 1.69 -9.48
CA VAL A 173 -7.32 1.09 -9.69
C VAL A 173 -6.25 2.13 -9.34
N GLU A 174 -5.43 1.83 -8.34
CA GLU A 174 -4.33 2.69 -7.90
C GLU A 174 -3.00 2.06 -8.33
N ILE A 175 -2.23 2.80 -9.12
CA ILE A 175 -0.88 2.41 -9.56
C ILE A 175 0.13 3.15 -8.68
N TYR A 176 1.05 2.41 -8.08
CA TYR A 176 2.01 2.95 -7.12
C TYR A 176 3.38 2.30 -7.28
N ILE A 177 4.44 3.07 -7.05
CA ILE A 177 5.81 2.57 -6.98
C ILE A 177 6.04 2.04 -5.56
N HIS A 178 6.48 0.80 -5.45
CA HIS A 178 6.97 0.20 -4.22
C HIS A 178 8.50 0.21 -4.25
N VAL A 179 9.11 0.91 -3.31
CA VAL A 179 10.58 0.97 -3.14
C VAL A 179 10.95 0.23 -1.87
N THR A 180 11.86 -0.73 -1.97
CA THR A 180 12.47 -1.40 -0.82
C THR A 180 13.97 -1.23 -0.88
N VAL A 181 14.57 -0.69 0.18
CA VAL A 181 16.03 -0.57 0.33
C VAL A 181 16.48 -1.04 1.70
N GLU A 182 17.62 -1.71 1.75
CA GLU A 182 18.30 -2.08 2.98
C GLU A 182 19.41 -1.04 3.25
N VAL A 183 19.36 -0.39 4.41
CA VAL A 183 20.33 0.63 4.82
C VAL A 183 20.95 0.26 6.17
N GLY A 184 22.26 0.38 6.27
CA GLY A 184 23.01 0.29 7.51
C GLY A 184 22.89 1.59 8.29
N VAL A 185 22.44 1.49 9.54
CA VAL A 185 22.46 2.57 10.52
C VAL A 185 23.81 2.52 11.23
N VAL A 186 24.71 3.45 10.89
CA VAL A 186 26.06 3.49 11.46
C VAL A 186 26.13 4.50 12.60
N VAL A 187 26.45 4.01 13.80
CA VAL A 187 26.70 4.83 15.01
C VAL A 187 28.09 4.52 15.57
N PRO A 188 28.70 5.36 16.44
CA PRO A 188 30.10 5.18 16.86
C PRO A 188 30.45 3.88 17.60
N PHE A 189 29.44 3.12 18.04
CA PHE A 189 29.60 1.90 18.84
C PHE A 189 29.00 0.64 18.19
N ASP A 190 28.29 0.78 17.06
CA ASP A 190 27.67 -0.35 16.36
C ASP A 190 27.17 0.00 14.96
N MET A 191 26.86 -1.03 14.16
CA MET A 191 26.10 -0.88 12.92
C MET A 191 25.02 -1.97 12.83
N GLU A 192 23.78 -1.57 12.52
CA GLU A 192 22.67 -2.50 12.30
C GLU A 192 21.97 -2.20 10.97
N PRO A 193 21.59 -3.23 10.18
CA PRO A 193 20.73 -3.04 9.02
C PRO A 193 19.30 -2.67 9.45
N GLU A 194 18.65 -1.88 8.61
CA GLU A 194 17.25 -1.46 8.70
C GLU A 194 16.65 -1.48 7.29
N ILE A 195 15.44 -2.03 7.14
CA ILE A 195 14.73 -2.06 5.85
C ILE A 195 13.77 -0.88 5.79
N VAL A 196 13.96 -0.05 4.77
CA VAL A 196 13.07 1.06 4.43
C VAL A 196 12.21 0.63 3.26
N ASP A 197 10.90 0.63 3.52
CA ASP A 197 9.84 0.26 2.59
C ASP A 197 8.96 1.50 2.42
N THR A 198 8.68 1.88 1.17
CA THR A 198 7.94 3.10 0.83
C THR A 198 7.07 2.85 -0.41
N GLU A 199 5.77 3.13 -0.28
CA GLU A 199 4.80 3.08 -1.39
C GLU A 199 4.44 4.51 -1.81
N ILE A 200 4.58 4.82 -3.11
CA ILE A 200 4.37 6.16 -3.67
C ILE A 200 3.32 6.08 -4.78
N PRO A 201 2.12 6.66 -4.62
CA PRO A 201 1.10 6.63 -5.66
C PRO A 201 1.54 7.44 -6.88
N VAL A 202 1.37 6.88 -8.07
CA VAL A 202 1.69 7.52 -9.35
C VAL A 202 0.42 7.93 -10.08
N SER A 203 -0.57 7.03 -10.14
CA SER A 203 -1.80 7.26 -10.91
C SER A 203 -3.01 6.59 -10.26
N TYR A 204 -4.18 7.17 -10.51
CA TYR A 204 -5.48 6.60 -10.14
C TYR A 204 -6.34 6.52 -11.38
N LEU A 205 -6.94 5.35 -11.60
CA LEU A 205 -7.93 5.13 -12.64
C LEU A 205 -9.25 4.66 -12.04
N MET A 206 -10.36 5.27 -12.44
CA MET A 206 -11.70 4.76 -12.15
C MET A 206 -12.24 4.00 -13.37
N VAL A 207 -12.43 2.69 -13.22
CA VAL A 207 -13.10 1.86 -14.23
C VAL A 207 -14.58 1.77 -13.86
N VAL A 208 -15.45 2.25 -14.75
CA VAL A 208 -16.91 2.26 -14.57
C VAL A 208 -17.55 1.25 -15.53
N GLY A 209 -18.19 0.23 -14.96
CA GLY A 209 -18.99 -0.73 -15.69
C GLY A 209 -20.42 -0.23 -15.93
N ASN A 210 -21.13 -0.87 -16.86
CA ASN A 210 -22.52 -0.52 -17.15
C ASN A 210 -23.42 -0.76 -15.92
N VAL A 211 -24.17 0.25 -15.50
CA VAL A 211 -25.26 0.07 -14.52
C VAL A 211 -26.49 -0.56 -15.21
N PRO A 212 -27.22 -1.48 -14.57
CA PRO A 212 -28.45 -2.03 -15.15
C PRO A 212 -29.51 -0.94 -15.40
N MET A 213 -30.19 -1.02 -16.55
CA MET A 213 -31.32 -0.13 -16.88
C MET A 213 -32.54 -0.32 -15.95
N TYR A 214 -32.65 -1.49 -15.32
CA TYR A 214 -33.77 -1.89 -14.47
C TYR A 214 -33.25 -2.57 -13.21
N TYR A 215 -33.88 -2.27 -12.08
CA TYR A 215 -33.66 -2.92 -10.79
C TYR A 215 -34.96 -3.58 -10.36
N TYR A 216 -34.88 -4.65 -9.57
CA TYR A 216 -36.04 -5.34 -9.00
C TYR A 216 -35.86 -5.52 -7.49
N ASP A 217 -36.95 -5.44 -6.73
CA ASP A 217 -36.96 -5.73 -5.31
C ASP A 217 -36.93 -7.25 -5.03
N SER A 218 -36.86 -7.63 -3.76
CA SER A 218 -36.88 -9.04 -3.32
C SER A 218 -38.19 -9.79 -3.64
N LYS A 219 -39.20 -9.12 -4.21
CA LYS A 219 -40.48 -9.69 -4.66
C LYS A 219 -40.57 -9.76 -6.18
N GLY A 220 -39.53 -9.35 -6.92
CA GLY A 220 -39.53 -9.30 -8.39
C GLY A 220 -40.28 -8.09 -8.96
N THR A 221 -40.57 -7.08 -8.14
CA THR A 221 -41.22 -5.83 -8.59
C THR A 221 -40.15 -4.88 -9.11
N PRO A 222 -40.28 -4.28 -10.32
CA PRO A 222 -39.30 -3.32 -10.80
C PRO A 222 -39.32 -2.03 -9.99
N VAL A 223 -38.14 -1.47 -9.71
CA VAL A 223 -37.94 -0.27 -8.88
C VAL A 223 -37.06 0.76 -9.60
N GLY A 224 -37.22 2.03 -9.21
CA GLY A 224 -36.57 3.18 -9.84
C GLY A 224 -37.41 3.84 -10.94
N GLU A 225 -36.90 4.93 -11.49
CA GLU A 225 -37.63 5.81 -12.43
C GLU A 225 -38.06 5.09 -13.72
N ASN A 226 -37.25 4.14 -14.20
CA ASN A 226 -37.55 3.30 -15.37
C ASN A 226 -38.41 2.05 -15.04
N GLY A 227 -38.86 1.88 -13.79
CA GLY A 227 -39.52 0.66 -13.33
C GLY A 227 -40.80 0.30 -14.11
N ALA A 228 -41.53 1.29 -14.61
CA ALA A 228 -42.75 1.08 -15.41
C ALA A 228 -42.49 0.49 -16.81
N ALA A 229 -41.27 0.58 -17.33
CA ALA A 229 -40.86 0.04 -18.63
C ALA A 229 -40.06 -1.28 -18.50
N ALA A 230 -39.90 -1.81 -17.29
CA ALA A 230 -39.12 -3.00 -17.03
C ALA A 230 -39.86 -4.28 -17.49
N PRO A 231 -39.18 -5.23 -18.15
CA PRO A 231 -39.80 -6.51 -18.55
C PRO A 231 -40.20 -7.36 -17.34
N SER A 232 -41.29 -8.13 -17.44
CA SER A 232 -41.72 -8.99 -16.34
C SER A 232 -40.80 -10.20 -16.15
N ILE A 233 -40.30 -10.40 -14.93
CA ILE A 233 -39.52 -11.59 -14.55
C ILE A 233 -40.48 -12.73 -14.19
N ALA A 234 -40.52 -13.76 -15.04
CA ALA A 234 -41.19 -15.02 -14.70
C ALA A 234 -40.25 -15.90 -13.86
N LEU A 235 -40.55 -16.04 -12.55
CA LEU A 235 -39.80 -16.93 -11.66
C LEU A 235 -40.17 -18.41 -11.95
N PRO A 236 -39.21 -19.28 -12.32
CA PRO A 236 -39.48 -20.69 -12.54
C PRO A 236 -39.93 -21.37 -11.23
N GLY A 237 -41.18 -21.84 -11.19
CA GLY A 237 -41.73 -22.62 -10.07
C GLY A 237 -42.77 -21.90 -9.19
N ALA A 238 -42.97 -20.59 -9.35
CA ALA A 238 -44.00 -19.85 -8.61
C ALA A 238 -45.40 -20.01 -9.21
N GLY A 239 -45.98 -21.21 -9.06
CA GLY A 239 -47.41 -21.51 -9.09
C GLY A 239 -48.28 -20.89 -10.22
N VAL A 240 -48.64 -21.71 -11.20
CA VAL A 240 -49.80 -21.44 -12.08
C VAL A 240 -51.05 -21.29 -11.21
N GLN A 241 -51.56 -20.07 -11.05
CA GLN A 241 -52.90 -19.81 -10.53
C GLN A 241 -53.78 -19.20 -11.63
N SER A 242 -54.52 -20.08 -12.29
CA SER A 242 -55.66 -19.75 -13.13
C SER A 242 -56.74 -19.04 -12.32
N GLN A 243 -57.01 -17.76 -12.61
CA GLN A 243 -58.27 -17.13 -12.20
C GLN A 243 -59.35 -17.41 -13.24
N GLN A 244 -60.37 -18.18 -12.85
CA GLN A 244 -61.61 -18.31 -13.60
C GLN A 244 -62.79 -18.58 -12.64
N GLY A 245 -63.86 -17.78 -12.75
CA GLY A 245 -65.14 -18.04 -12.06
C GLY A 245 -65.85 -16.78 -11.52
N GLY A 246 -66.76 -16.19 -12.29
CA GLY A 246 -67.59 -15.07 -11.83
C GLY A 246 -68.52 -14.44 -12.89
N SER A 247 -69.66 -15.07 -13.20
CA SER A 247 -70.77 -14.57 -14.06
C SER A 247 -72.00 -15.50 -13.86
N PRO A 248 -73.28 -15.14 -14.19
CA PRO A 248 -73.80 -14.14 -15.15
C PRO A 248 -74.50 -12.94 -14.43
N ALA A 249 -75.42 -12.11 -14.96
CA ALA A 249 -76.23 -12.01 -16.20
C ALA A 249 -76.49 -10.52 -16.52
N ALA A 250 -76.47 -9.99 -17.76
CA ALA A 250 -77.23 -10.23 -19.02
C ALA A 250 -78.56 -9.44 -19.17
N VAL A 251 -78.55 -8.41 -20.04
CA VAL A 251 -79.67 -7.89 -20.88
C VAL A 251 -79.08 -7.42 -22.22
N THR A 252 -79.86 -7.46 -23.31
CA THR A 252 -79.38 -7.65 -24.70
C THR A 252 -79.73 -6.44 -25.65
N PRO A 253 -79.69 -6.50 -27.02
CA PRO A 253 -79.01 -5.49 -27.87
C PRO A 253 -80.02 -4.82 -28.86
N PRO A 254 -79.77 -4.60 -30.19
CA PRO A 254 -78.59 -4.23 -30.98
C PRO A 254 -78.83 -2.96 -31.87
N SER A 255 -77.85 -2.55 -32.67
CA SER A 255 -78.12 -1.90 -33.98
C SER A 255 -77.06 -2.23 -35.03
N ILE A 256 -77.52 -2.57 -36.24
CA ILE A 256 -76.72 -2.91 -37.42
C ILE A 256 -76.94 -1.81 -38.46
N HIS A 257 -75.88 -1.33 -39.12
CA HIS A 257 -76.02 -0.93 -40.53
C HIS A 257 -74.73 -1.17 -41.34
N PRO A 258 -74.84 -1.58 -42.62
CA PRO A 258 -73.71 -1.99 -43.45
C PRO A 258 -73.29 -0.92 -44.47
N GLY A 259 -72.14 -1.12 -45.13
CA GLY A 259 -71.87 -0.49 -46.43
C GLY A 259 -70.38 -0.42 -46.82
N GLY A 260 -70.08 -0.82 -48.06
CA GLY A 260 -68.88 -0.37 -48.79
C GLY A 260 -67.79 -1.42 -49.03
N GLU A 261 -67.96 -2.22 -50.09
CA GLU A 261 -66.82 -2.90 -50.75
C GLU A 261 -65.87 -1.88 -51.39
N ASN A 262 -64.56 -2.19 -51.44
CA ASN A 262 -63.84 -2.01 -52.70
C ASN A 262 -62.64 -2.96 -52.85
N LEU A 263 -62.30 -3.22 -54.12
CA LEU A 263 -61.25 -4.09 -54.64
C LEU A 263 -59.85 -3.61 -54.22
N GLY A 264 -58.77 -4.41 -54.27
CA GLY A 264 -58.60 -5.71 -54.93
C GLY A 264 -57.70 -5.62 -56.17
N THR A 265 -56.62 -6.42 -56.18
CA THR A 265 -55.74 -6.73 -57.33
C THR A 265 -54.95 -5.60 -58.02
N THR A 266 -53.62 -5.65 -57.86
CA THR A 266 -52.66 -5.31 -58.93
C THR A 266 -52.33 -6.58 -59.70
N ASP A 267 -52.43 -6.55 -61.03
CA ASP A 267 -52.08 -7.67 -61.90
C ASP A 267 -50.97 -7.28 -62.90
N SER A 268 -50.12 -8.28 -63.23
CA SER A 268 -49.29 -8.56 -64.43
C SER A 268 -48.79 -7.43 -65.40
N THR A 269 -47.85 -7.62 -66.34
CA THR A 269 -47.07 -8.78 -66.84
C THR A 269 -45.73 -8.32 -67.47
N SER A 270 -44.95 -9.27 -68.02
CA SER A 270 -43.73 -9.15 -68.86
C SER A 270 -42.40 -8.95 -68.11
N GLY A 271 -41.33 -9.76 -68.29
CA GLY A 271 -41.18 -11.03 -69.01
C GLY A 271 -40.30 -10.96 -70.27
N VAL A 272 -39.01 -11.28 -70.14
CA VAL A 272 -38.09 -11.72 -71.21
C VAL A 272 -37.04 -12.69 -70.63
N THR A 273 -36.64 -13.65 -71.47
CA THR A 273 -35.67 -14.75 -71.28
C THR A 273 -34.20 -14.33 -71.13
N GLY A 274 -33.36 -15.17 -70.51
CA GLY A 274 -31.89 -15.10 -70.65
C GLY A 274 -31.11 -16.09 -69.79
N GLU A 275 -30.54 -17.13 -70.41
CA GLU A 275 -29.72 -18.18 -69.77
C GLU A 275 -28.21 -17.94 -69.98
N ALA A 276 -27.41 -18.15 -68.92
CA ALA A 276 -25.93 -18.33 -68.83
C ALA A 276 -25.42 -17.61 -67.57
N GLY A 277 -24.39 -18.06 -66.85
CA GLY A 277 -23.54 -19.24 -66.99
C GLY A 277 -22.41 -19.17 -65.93
N LYS A 278 -21.79 -20.31 -65.62
CA LYS A 278 -20.69 -20.49 -64.65
C LYS A 278 -19.73 -19.29 -64.48
N HIS A 279 -19.37 -18.97 -63.24
CA HIS A 279 -18.06 -19.32 -62.68
C HIS A 279 -18.03 -19.25 -61.16
#